data_AF-A0A1T4RGF1-F1
#
_entry.id   AF-A0A1T4RGF1-F1
#
_cell.length_a   1.000
_cell.length_b   1.000
_cell.length_c   1.000
_cell.angle_alpha   90.00
_cell.angle_beta   90.00
_cell.angle_gamma   90.00
#
_symmetry.space_group_name_H-M   'P 1'
#
loop_
_entity.id
_entity.type
_entity.pdbx_description
1 polymer ?
#
loop_
_entity_poly.entity_id
_entity_poly.type
_entity_poly.pdbx_seq_one_letter_code
_entity_poly.pdbx_strand_id
1 'polypeptide(L)'
;YLISAPGYYCIPLVYGNAIKNGTTNTKSYQTSNSGPYILQHFKDHAGVDIASPYINIQNASDPATQASIVWTDQSGIIEASSLGIEDVGTNAFVHFRVPQDKIKNGNAVIAVKNASGTVMWSWHLWFALSDALNTVTCTNFQDHKYKFTQETLGWKYTTWSGTTYSAPRKVRVKVEQTAGNGGVKQSAYITITQNPGGNARQGYSTFYQFGRKDAFPGTDTTPDGSFTKNVGDNMSIQNGIRHPETFYTYGASWYNVYNQYNLWSMDNTVTGYNDNAVVKTIYDPCPAGFHMPASNAFTGFTTNGQNGGTMNVSGAWDWGWNFNNKITSPDATVYFPASGYRNSGDGSLRNVGSFGFCWSAVPLSTIYGCSLSFVSGGVAPQNSYRRSGGFVVRPVSE
;
A
#
# COMPACT_ATOMS: atom_id res chain seq x y z
N TYR A 1 7.17 1.91 6.75
CA TYR A 1 7.06 2.60 8.05
C TYR A 1 6.19 3.83 7.89
N LEU A 2 5.27 4.07 8.82
CA LEU A 2 4.50 5.32 8.90
C LEU A 2 5.30 6.33 9.74
N ILE A 3 5.48 7.54 9.22
CA ILE A 3 6.16 8.65 9.88
C ILE A 3 5.15 9.80 10.05
N SER A 4 4.76 10.06 11.29
CA SER A 4 3.69 11.04 11.61
C SER A 4 4.18 12.28 12.36
N ALA A 5 5.48 12.37 12.66
CA ALA A 5 6.08 13.46 13.39
C ALA A 5 7.49 13.80 12.85
N PRO A 6 8.00 15.01 13.07
CA PRO A 6 9.41 15.31 12.84
C PRO A 6 10.27 14.75 13.98
N GLY A 7 11.57 14.59 13.75
CA GLY A 7 12.49 14.09 14.76
C GLY A 7 13.61 13.23 14.20
N TYR A 8 14.32 12.56 15.11
CA TYR A 8 15.34 11.58 14.79
C TYR A 8 14.74 10.18 14.86
N TYR A 9 14.98 9.39 13.82
CA TYR A 9 14.48 8.05 13.67
C TYR A 9 15.65 7.09 13.53
N CYS A 10 15.52 5.90 14.11
CA CYS A 10 16.37 4.75 13.84
C CYS A 10 15.49 3.55 13.48
N ILE A 11 15.87 2.82 12.44
CA ILE A 11 15.20 1.58 12.01
C ILE A 11 16.23 0.45 12.13
N PRO A 12 15.92 -0.65 12.83
CA PRO A 12 16.86 -1.75 12.98
C PRO A 12 17.19 -2.37 11.62
N LEU A 13 18.45 -2.76 11.42
CA LEU A 13 18.93 -3.46 10.22
C LEU A 13 18.42 -4.91 10.22
N VAL A 14 17.12 -5.07 10.07
CA VAL A 14 16.38 -6.33 10.05
C VAL A 14 15.64 -6.47 8.72
N TYR A 15 15.61 -7.68 8.18
CA TYR A 15 14.83 -8.01 6.99
C TYR A 15 13.33 -7.97 7.30
N GLY A 16 12.65 -6.86 6.97
CA GLY A 16 11.19 -6.77 7.02
C GLY A 16 10.56 -7.35 8.30
N ASN A 17 9.73 -8.39 8.15
CA ASN A 17 9.01 -9.06 9.24
C ASN A 17 9.83 -10.13 10.01
N ALA A 18 11.16 -10.17 9.84
CA ALA A 18 12.02 -11.22 10.42
C ALA A 18 12.18 -11.13 11.95
N ILE A 19 11.79 -10.01 12.57
CA ILE A 19 11.61 -9.87 14.02
C ILE A 19 10.16 -9.47 14.29
N LYS A 20 9.48 -10.19 15.19
CA LYS A 20 8.12 -9.88 15.66
C LYS A 20 8.08 -9.92 17.18
N ASN A 21 7.59 -8.85 17.81
CA ASN A 21 7.53 -8.71 19.27
C ASN A 21 8.89 -8.99 19.96
N GLY A 22 9.98 -8.50 19.38
CA GLY A 22 11.35 -8.68 19.91
C GLY A 22 11.95 -10.08 19.74
N THR A 23 11.27 -10.99 19.04
CA THR A 23 11.76 -12.37 18.81
C THR A 23 11.91 -12.67 17.32
N THR A 24 12.84 -13.56 16.99
CA THR A 24 13.04 -14.02 15.61
C THR A 24 11.79 -14.69 15.06
N ASN A 25 11.30 -14.19 13.93
CA ASN A 25 10.13 -14.70 13.23
C ASN A 25 10.56 -15.44 11.95
N THR A 26 11.09 -16.66 12.13
CA THR A 26 11.53 -17.53 11.01
C THR A 26 10.43 -17.80 10.00
N LYS A 27 9.17 -17.84 10.43
CA LYS A 27 7.98 -18.01 9.57
C LYS A 27 7.73 -16.87 8.58
N SER A 28 8.53 -15.81 8.60
CA SER A 28 8.47 -14.74 7.59
C SER A 28 9.51 -14.87 6.48
N TYR A 29 10.51 -15.76 6.62
CA TYR A 29 11.54 -16.00 5.61
C TYR A 29 11.87 -17.50 5.38
N GLN A 30 11.22 -18.43 6.07
CA GLN A 30 11.36 -19.87 5.87
C GLN A 30 10.02 -20.60 6.02
N THR A 31 9.79 -21.64 5.20
CA THR A 31 8.64 -22.56 5.31
C THR A 31 9.06 -24.01 5.04
N SER A 32 8.34 -24.96 5.63
CA SER A 32 8.47 -26.39 5.32
C SER A 32 7.70 -26.82 4.08
N ASN A 33 6.80 -25.97 3.56
CA ASN A 33 6.05 -26.27 2.35
C ASN A 33 7.00 -26.46 1.17
N SER A 34 6.74 -27.43 0.31
CA SER A 34 7.57 -27.73 -0.86
C SER A 34 6.74 -27.68 -2.14
N GLY A 35 7.42 -27.49 -3.27
CA GLY A 35 6.78 -27.49 -4.59
C GLY A 35 7.57 -26.67 -5.60
N PRO A 36 7.28 -26.84 -6.90
CA PRO A 36 8.05 -26.21 -7.98
C PRO A 36 8.03 -24.67 -7.95
N TYR A 37 7.01 -24.07 -7.31
CA TYR A 37 6.82 -22.61 -7.24
C TYR A 37 6.84 -22.08 -5.80
N ILE A 38 7.36 -22.85 -4.85
CA ILE A 38 7.39 -22.47 -3.43
C ILE A 38 8.81 -22.07 -3.06
N LEU A 39 8.98 -20.83 -2.61
CA LEU A 39 10.26 -20.36 -2.07
C LEU A 39 10.38 -20.81 -0.62
N GLN A 40 11.06 -21.94 -0.40
CA GLN A 40 11.26 -22.51 0.94
C GLN A 40 12.12 -21.62 1.84
N HIS A 41 13.15 -21.01 1.25
CA HIS A 41 14.09 -20.15 1.93
C HIS A 41 14.17 -18.83 1.16
N PHE A 42 13.79 -17.75 1.83
CA PHE A 42 13.83 -16.42 1.24
C PHE A 42 15.28 -15.95 1.15
N LYS A 43 15.55 -15.08 0.18
CA LYS A 43 16.90 -14.71 -0.24
C LYS A 43 17.23 -13.28 0.14
N ASP A 44 18.50 -13.05 0.45
CA ASP A 44 19.03 -11.70 0.62
C ASP A 44 19.41 -11.05 -0.73
N HIS A 45 20.00 -9.87 -0.63
CA HIS A 45 20.53 -9.12 -1.77
C HIS A 45 21.62 -9.84 -2.57
N ALA A 46 22.26 -10.88 -2.04
CA ALA A 46 23.25 -11.70 -2.74
C ALA A 46 22.63 -12.94 -3.39
N GLY A 47 21.33 -13.19 -3.18
CA GLY A 47 20.66 -14.40 -3.63
C GLY A 47 20.91 -15.61 -2.71
N VAL A 48 21.46 -15.36 -1.52
CA VAL A 48 21.76 -16.37 -0.51
C VAL A 48 20.57 -16.54 0.42
N ASP A 49 20.35 -17.75 0.92
CA ASP A 49 19.31 -18.03 1.91
C ASP A 49 19.52 -17.22 3.18
N ILE A 50 18.44 -16.57 3.65
CA ILE A 50 18.46 -15.82 4.89
C ILE A 50 18.47 -16.82 6.06
N ALA A 51 19.58 -16.82 6.78
CA ALA A 51 19.81 -17.62 7.98
C ALA A 51 19.70 -16.78 9.25
N SER A 52 19.91 -15.47 9.16
CA SER A 52 19.78 -14.52 10.27
C SER A 52 18.78 -13.40 9.94
N PRO A 53 17.93 -12.96 10.89
CA PRO A 53 17.02 -11.85 10.67
C PRO A 53 17.74 -10.49 10.52
N TYR A 54 18.99 -10.39 11.00
CA TYR A 54 19.77 -9.15 11.01
C TYR A 54 20.69 -9.06 9.79
N ILE A 55 20.58 -7.97 9.04
CA ILE A 55 21.28 -7.76 7.75
C ILE A 55 22.80 -7.84 7.92
N ASN A 56 23.36 -7.17 8.93
CA ASN A 56 24.81 -7.16 9.16
C ASN A 56 25.36 -8.42 9.83
N ILE A 57 24.50 -9.24 10.47
CA ILE A 57 24.90 -10.57 10.95
C ILE A 57 24.91 -11.56 9.78
N GLN A 58 23.88 -11.52 8.92
CA GLN A 58 23.82 -12.31 7.69
C GLN A 58 25.03 -12.03 6.78
N ASN A 59 25.49 -10.77 6.73
CA ASN A 59 26.53 -10.31 5.82
C ASN A 59 27.78 -9.80 6.56
N ALA A 60 28.24 -10.53 7.58
CA ALA A 60 29.33 -10.06 8.45
C ALA A 60 30.65 -9.77 7.71
N SER A 61 30.93 -10.43 6.59
CA SER A 61 32.12 -10.20 5.76
C SER A 61 32.02 -8.99 4.83
N ASP A 62 30.79 -8.51 4.57
CA ASP A 62 30.52 -7.36 3.69
C ASP A 62 29.27 -6.60 4.19
N PRO A 63 29.36 -5.97 5.37
CA PRO A 63 28.19 -5.42 6.05
C PRO A 63 27.71 -4.12 5.40
N ALA A 64 26.46 -3.76 5.69
CA ALA A 64 25.94 -2.44 5.38
C ALA A 64 26.68 -1.38 6.22
N THR A 65 27.30 -0.43 5.53
CA THR A 65 28.11 0.66 6.13
C THR A 65 27.68 2.04 5.63
N GLN A 66 26.78 2.10 4.65
CA GLN A 66 26.31 3.33 4.03
C GLN A 66 24.78 3.32 3.96
N ALA A 67 24.18 4.51 3.91
CA ALA A 67 22.75 4.69 3.68
C ALA A 67 22.51 5.79 2.65
N SER A 68 21.41 5.69 1.89
CA SER A 68 21.07 6.70 0.88
C SER A 68 19.56 6.79 0.63
N ILE A 69 19.10 7.96 0.22
CA ILE A 69 17.77 8.15 -0.35
C ILE A 69 17.78 7.54 -1.76
N VAL A 70 16.89 6.57 -1.98
CA VAL A 70 16.67 5.95 -3.30
C VAL A 70 15.86 6.91 -4.16
N TRP A 71 14.71 7.35 -3.63
CA TRP A 71 13.88 8.41 -4.18
C TRP A 71 12.99 9.01 -3.08
N THR A 72 12.53 10.24 -3.28
CA THR A 72 11.42 10.84 -2.54
C THR A 72 10.56 11.68 -3.47
N ASP A 73 9.27 11.84 -3.16
CA ASP A 73 8.37 12.77 -3.84
C ASP A 73 8.23 14.13 -3.11
N GLN A 74 9.02 14.35 -2.05
CA GLN A 74 9.07 15.58 -1.26
C GLN A 74 10.51 15.97 -0.96
N SER A 75 10.97 17.05 -1.57
CA SER A 75 12.33 17.54 -1.36
C SER A 75 12.57 17.89 0.12
N GLY A 76 13.70 17.42 0.65
CA GLY A 76 14.17 17.72 2.00
C GLY A 76 13.30 17.15 3.12
N ILE A 77 12.39 16.21 2.83
CA ILE A 77 11.59 15.53 3.86
C ILE A 77 12.45 14.66 4.79
N ILE A 78 13.63 14.26 4.31
CA ILE A 78 14.71 13.65 5.08
C ILE A 78 15.93 14.56 4.94
N GLU A 79 16.57 14.90 6.07
CA GLU A 79 17.84 15.62 6.05
C GLU A 79 18.95 14.68 5.55
N ALA A 80 19.38 14.84 4.30
CA ALA A 80 20.31 13.91 3.66
C ALA A 80 21.65 13.75 4.42
N SER A 81 22.15 14.81 5.06
CA SER A 81 23.36 14.79 5.89
C SER A 81 23.22 13.99 7.19
N SER A 82 21.99 13.70 7.61
CA SER A 82 21.70 12.89 8.81
C SER A 82 21.51 11.40 8.51
N LEU A 83 21.50 11.00 7.23
CA LEU A 83 21.21 9.62 6.85
C LEU A 83 22.48 8.77 6.97
N GLY A 84 22.46 7.77 7.83
CA GLY A 84 23.64 6.95 8.11
C GLY A 84 23.33 5.61 8.76
N ILE A 85 24.39 4.85 9.03
CA ILE A 85 24.35 3.64 9.86
C ILE A 85 24.96 3.97 11.22
N GLU A 86 24.31 3.53 12.29
CA GLU A 86 24.86 3.53 13.65
C GLU A 86 24.91 2.12 14.22
N ASP A 87 25.80 1.92 15.19
CA ASP A 87 26.04 0.65 15.89
C ASP A 87 26.41 -0.54 14.97
N VAL A 88 26.47 -1.75 15.52
CA VAL A 88 26.95 -2.96 14.84
C VAL A 88 26.15 -4.20 15.23
N GLY A 89 26.26 -5.27 14.42
CA GLY A 89 25.69 -6.58 14.73
C GLY A 89 24.16 -6.57 14.83
N THR A 90 23.62 -7.13 15.92
CA THR A 90 22.16 -7.17 16.19
C THR A 90 21.58 -5.83 16.60
N ASN A 91 22.44 -4.86 16.93
CA ASN A 91 22.07 -3.52 17.35
C ASN A 91 22.35 -2.49 16.26
N ALA A 92 22.60 -2.89 15.01
CA ALA A 92 22.83 -1.93 13.94
C ALA A 92 21.50 -1.27 13.50
N PHE A 93 21.52 0.05 13.29
CA PHE A 93 20.36 0.83 12.84
C PHE A 93 20.72 1.71 11.64
N VAL A 94 19.73 1.93 10.76
CA VAL A 94 19.76 3.07 9.83
C VAL A 94 19.08 4.23 10.53
N HIS A 95 19.79 5.35 10.66
CA HIS A 95 19.27 6.55 11.29
C HIS A 95 19.07 7.67 10.27
N PHE A 96 18.09 8.52 10.53
CA PHE A 96 17.80 9.71 9.73
C PHE A 96 16.98 10.72 10.54
N ARG A 97 17.04 11.98 10.13
CA ARG A 97 16.23 13.06 10.72
C ARG A 97 15.19 13.57 9.73
N VAL A 98 14.00 13.82 10.24
CA VAL A 98 12.90 14.51 9.56
C VAL A 98 12.81 15.92 10.12
N PRO A 99 13.18 16.96 9.35
CA PRO A 99 13.15 18.34 9.83
C PRO A 99 11.73 18.83 10.14
N GLN A 100 11.58 19.56 11.24
CA GLN A 100 10.29 20.07 11.71
C GLN A 100 9.61 21.02 10.72
N ASP A 101 10.38 21.81 9.98
CA ASP A 101 9.89 22.75 8.97
C ASP A 101 9.65 22.09 7.59
N LYS A 102 10.03 20.82 7.43
CA LYS A 102 9.91 20.08 6.16
C LYS A 102 8.92 18.93 6.19
N ILE A 103 8.46 18.48 7.37
CA ILE A 103 7.49 17.40 7.46
C ILE A 103 6.18 17.76 6.74
N LYS A 104 5.76 16.87 5.86
CA LYS A 104 4.51 16.99 5.09
C LYS A 104 4.13 15.63 4.54
N ASN A 105 2.90 15.51 4.04
CA ASN A 105 2.45 14.27 3.44
C ASN A 105 3.25 13.92 2.17
N GLY A 106 3.74 12.69 2.09
CA GLY A 106 4.62 12.24 1.02
C GLY A 106 5.23 10.88 1.29
N ASN A 107 6.20 10.52 0.46
CA ASN A 107 6.84 9.22 0.43
C ASN A 107 8.34 9.36 0.20
N ALA A 108 9.09 8.46 0.81
CA ALA A 108 10.49 8.24 0.49
C ALA A 108 10.83 6.76 0.54
N VAL A 109 11.80 6.35 -0.26
CA VAL A 109 12.49 5.06 -0.10
C VAL A 109 13.93 5.35 0.28
N ILE A 110 14.37 4.76 1.39
CA ILE A 110 15.77 4.76 1.81
C ILE A 110 16.33 3.34 1.69
N ALA A 111 17.63 3.25 1.47
CA ALA A 111 18.33 1.98 1.35
C ALA A 111 19.65 2.01 2.12
N VAL A 112 20.06 0.82 2.55
CA VAL A 112 21.40 0.60 3.13
C VAL A 112 22.26 -0.16 2.13
N LYS A 113 23.55 0.15 2.14
CA LYS A 113 24.53 -0.32 1.16
C LYS A 113 25.79 -0.82 1.85
N ASN A 114 26.43 -1.81 1.24
CA ASN A 114 27.77 -2.22 1.62
C ASN A 114 28.82 -1.17 1.20
N ALA A 115 30.09 -1.44 1.51
CA ALA A 115 31.20 -0.53 1.18
C ALA A 115 31.33 -0.28 -0.34
N SER A 116 30.98 -1.26 -1.17
CA SER A 116 31.00 -1.16 -2.65
C SER A 116 29.82 -0.37 -3.24
N GLY A 117 28.87 0.07 -2.41
CA GLY A 117 27.67 0.78 -2.86
C GLY A 117 26.52 -0.13 -3.31
N THR A 118 26.63 -1.44 -3.14
CA THR A 118 25.55 -2.40 -3.45
C THR A 118 24.44 -2.27 -2.41
N VAL A 119 23.20 -2.03 -2.87
CA VAL A 119 22.04 -1.99 -1.98
C VAL A 119 21.76 -3.39 -1.42
N MET A 120 21.65 -3.46 -0.09
CA MET A 120 21.40 -4.70 0.65
C MET A 120 19.95 -4.82 1.09
N TRP A 121 19.31 -3.68 1.40
CA TRP A 121 17.90 -3.62 1.75
C TRP A 121 17.38 -2.19 1.63
N SER A 122 16.06 -2.06 1.52
CA SER A 122 15.38 -0.77 1.42
C SER A 122 14.07 -0.76 2.21
N TRP A 123 13.65 0.42 2.63
CA TRP A 123 12.41 0.66 3.35
C TRP A 123 11.63 1.80 2.71
N HIS A 124 10.32 1.62 2.61
CA HIS A 124 9.38 2.69 2.29
C HIS A 124 8.99 3.44 3.58
N LEU A 125 9.21 4.75 3.56
CA LEU A 125 8.78 5.71 4.57
C LEU A 125 7.58 6.47 4.03
N TRP A 126 6.43 6.31 4.68
CA TRP A 126 5.20 6.99 4.34
C TRP A 126 4.93 8.07 5.37
N PHE A 127 4.97 9.32 4.93
CA PHE A 127 4.72 10.48 5.75
C PHE A 127 3.24 10.81 5.71
N ALA A 128 2.53 10.53 6.79
CA ALA A 128 1.09 10.71 6.90
C ALA A 128 0.66 10.83 8.36
N LEU A 129 -0.58 11.24 8.57
CA LEU A 129 -1.18 11.30 9.90
C LEU A 129 -1.21 9.92 10.54
N SER A 130 -1.15 9.87 11.87
CA SER A 130 -1.11 8.61 12.62
C SER A 130 -2.35 7.73 12.43
N ASP A 131 -3.47 8.33 12.04
CA ASP A 131 -4.75 7.65 11.79
C ASP A 131 -4.83 7.00 10.40
N ALA A 132 -3.83 7.18 9.53
CA ALA A 132 -3.82 6.58 8.19
C ALA A 132 -3.90 5.03 8.22
N LEU A 133 -3.43 4.42 9.32
CA LEU A 133 -3.50 2.99 9.58
C LEU A 133 -4.71 2.54 10.42
N ASN A 134 -5.62 3.45 10.79
CA ASN A 134 -6.92 3.04 11.35
C ASN A 134 -7.63 2.10 10.39
N THR A 135 -8.55 1.28 10.88
CA THR A 135 -9.18 0.24 10.05
C THR A 135 -10.67 0.42 9.88
N VAL A 136 -11.15 0.03 8.71
CA VAL A 136 -12.56 -0.18 8.40
C VAL A 136 -12.76 -1.67 8.13
N THR A 137 -13.62 -2.31 8.93
CA THR A 137 -13.96 -3.72 8.72
C THR A 137 -14.94 -3.85 7.57
N CYS A 138 -14.54 -4.55 6.52
CA CYS A 138 -15.37 -4.89 5.37
C CYS A 138 -15.61 -6.40 5.34
N THR A 139 -16.85 -6.81 5.11
CA THR A 139 -17.24 -8.20 4.90
C THR A 139 -17.27 -8.48 3.41
N ASN A 140 -16.55 -9.50 2.97
CA ASN A 140 -16.53 -9.90 1.57
C ASN A 140 -17.77 -10.75 1.21
N PHE A 141 -17.87 -11.20 -0.05
CA PHE A 141 -19.03 -11.99 -0.50
C PHE A 141 -19.13 -13.36 0.19
N GLN A 142 -17.99 -13.93 0.61
CA GLN A 142 -17.90 -15.20 1.33
C GLN A 142 -18.16 -15.07 2.84
N ASP A 143 -18.61 -13.91 3.32
CA ASP A 143 -18.83 -13.57 4.73
C ASP A 143 -17.55 -13.53 5.59
N HIS A 144 -16.38 -13.38 4.95
CA HIS A 144 -15.10 -13.16 5.62
C HIS A 144 -14.86 -11.68 5.92
N LYS A 145 -14.31 -11.37 7.10
CA LYS A 145 -14.09 -10.00 7.56
C LYS A 145 -12.65 -9.58 7.36
N TYR A 146 -12.44 -8.49 6.61
CA TYR A 146 -11.14 -7.86 6.39
C TYR A 146 -11.12 -6.46 6.97
N LYS A 147 -10.14 -6.20 7.85
CA LYS A 147 -9.91 -4.88 8.45
C LYS A 147 -8.94 -4.08 7.60
N PHE A 148 -9.45 -3.46 6.53
CA PHE A 148 -8.62 -2.62 5.66
C PHE A 148 -8.19 -1.36 6.38
N THR A 149 -6.96 -0.94 6.13
CA THR A 149 -6.49 0.42 6.46
C THR A 149 -7.41 1.51 5.88
N GLN A 150 -7.49 2.65 6.56
CA GLN A 150 -8.31 3.80 6.19
C GLN A 150 -7.78 4.48 4.92
N GLU A 151 -6.46 4.51 4.76
CA GLU A 151 -5.79 5.08 3.60
C GLU A 151 -5.00 4.02 2.84
N THR A 152 -4.85 4.23 1.53
CA THR A 152 -4.01 3.36 0.70
C THR A 152 -2.55 3.56 1.09
N LEU A 153 -1.75 2.49 1.11
CA LEU A 153 -0.35 2.58 1.49
C LEU A 153 0.39 3.56 0.55
N GLY A 154 1.05 4.55 1.16
CA GLY A 154 1.77 5.59 0.44
C GLY A 154 0.89 6.67 -0.17
N TRP A 155 -0.39 6.77 0.23
CA TRP A 155 -1.28 7.80 -0.27
C TRP A 155 -0.76 9.20 0.07
N LYS A 156 -0.72 10.04 -0.96
CA LYS A 156 -0.36 11.45 -0.89
C LYS A 156 -1.43 12.31 -1.52
N TYR A 157 -1.96 13.26 -0.76
CA TYR A 157 -2.90 14.26 -1.25
C TYR A 157 -2.19 15.33 -2.09
N THR A 158 -2.77 15.68 -3.23
CA THR A 158 -2.38 16.86 -4.04
C THR A 158 -3.40 17.98 -3.91
N THR A 159 -4.66 17.60 -3.69
CA THR A 159 -5.76 18.50 -3.35
C THR A 159 -6.52 17.85 -2.22
N TRP A 160 -6.67 18.55 -1.09
CA TRP A 160 -7.55 18.14 -0.01
C TRP A 160 -8.44 19.31 0.39
N SER A 161 -9.71 19.24 0.03
CA SER A 161 -10.73 20.19 0.48
C SER A 161 -11.93 19.41 0.97
N GLY A 162 -12.39 19.64 2.20
CA GLY A 162 -13.56 18.97 2.75
C GLY A 162 -14.13 19.75 3.92
N THR A 163 -15.43 19.61 4.17
CA THR A 163 -16.05 20.18 5.36
C THR A 163 -15.73 19.33 6.59
N THR A 164 -15.62 19.93 7.77
CA THR A 164 -15.35 19.23 9.05
C THR A 164 -16.49 18.32 9.53
N TYR A 165 -17.54 18.14 8.73
CA TYR A 165 -18.71 17.33 9.04
C TYR A 165 -19.02 16.37 7.89
N SER A 166 -19.48 15.16 8.23
CA SER A 166 -19.75 14.06 7.30
C SER A 166 -21.25 13.82 7.05
N ALA A 167 -22.13 14.40 7.88
CA ALA A 167 -23.58 14.33 7.72
C ALA A 167 -24.15 15.72 7.40
N PRO A 168 -25.21 15.82 6.55
CA PRO A 168 -25.84 17.10 6.27
C PRO A 168 -26.26 17.82 7.55
N ARG A 169 -25.84 19.07 7.69
CA ARG A 169 -26.32 19.93 8.77
C ARG A 169 -27.60 20.59 8.31
N LYS A 170 -28.63 20.54 9.15
CA LYS A 170 -29.95 21.11 8.84
C LYS A 170 -30.23 22.24 9.81
N VAL A 171 -30.59 23.40 9.26
CA VAL A 171 -31.17 24.51 10.03
C VAL A 171 -32.64 24.60 9.67
N ARG A 172 -33.51 24.56 10.68
CA ARG A 172 -34.95 24.69 10.51
C ARG A 172 -35.40 26.04 11.07
N VAL A 173 -35.87 26.91 10.20
CA VAL A 173 -36.41 28.23 10.55
C VAL A 173 -37.93 28.14 10.56
N LYS A 174 -38.57 28.61 11.63
CA LYS A 174 -40.02 28.78 11.69
C LYS A 174 -40.34 30.25 11.41
N VAL A 175 -41.21 30.51 10.44
CA VAL A 175 -41.80 31.83 10.19
C VAL A 175 -43.23 31.77 10.69
N GLU A 176 -43.63 32.71 11.55
CA GLU A 176 -44.98 32.80 12.11
C GLU A 176 -45.47 34.26 12.03
N GLN A 177 -46.75 34.43 11.74
CA GLN A 177 -47.38 35.75 11.71
C GLN A 177 -47.39 36.38 13.12
N THR A 178 -47.03 37.65 13.23
CA THR A 178 -47.11 38.39 14.49
C THR A 178 -48.55 38.66 14.91
N ALA A 179 -49.43 38.99 13.96
CA ALA A 179 -50.87 39.14 14.17
C ALA A 179 -51.66 38.02 13.47
N GLY A 180 -52.62 37.41 14.17
CA GLY A 180 -53.45 36.35 13.63
C GLY A 180 -54.67 36.88 12.88
N ASN A 181 -55.02 36.28 11.75
CA ASN A 181 -56.21 36.65 10.99
C ASN A 181 -57.43 35.97 11.63
N GLY A 182 -58.25 36.73 12.37
CA GLY A 182 -59.31 36.16 13.22
C GLY A 182 -58.80 35.44 14.48
N GLY A 183 -57.64 35.84 15.01
CA GLY A 183 -57.05 35.25 16.23
C GLY A 183 -56.18 34.01 15.99
N VAL A 184 -56.13 33.50 14.75
CA VAL A 184 -55.30 32.34 14.38
C VAL A 184 -54.03 32.80 13.67
N LYS A 185 -52.87 32.44 14.22
CA LYS A 185 -51.56 32.68 13.59
C LYS A 185 -51.22 31.53 12.65
N GLN A 186 -50.81 31.83 11.44
CA GLN A 186 -50.21 30.84 10.56
C GLN A 186 -48.69 30.77 10.76
N SER A 187 -48.12 29.58 10.59
CA SER A 187 -46.69 29.39 10.55
C SER A 187 -46.26 28.41 9.47
N ALA A 188 -45.04 28.58 8.98
CA ALA A 188 -44.40 27.68 8.05
C ALA A 188 -42.96 27.41 8.49
N TYR A 189 -42.42 26.28 8.04
CA TYR A 189 -41.01 25.93 8.27
C TYR A 189 -40.24 26.02 6.97
N ILE A 190 -39.08 26.68 7.02
CA ILE A 190 -38.07 26.64 5.97
C ILE A 190 -36.94 25.77 6.50
N THR A 191 -36.63 24.67 5.81
CA THR A 191 -35.49 23.82 6.15
C THR A 191 -34.36 24.09 5.17
N ILE A 192 -33.27 24.66 5.67
CA ILE A 192 -32.04 24.87 4.89
C ILE A 192 -31.14 23.67 5.19
N THR A 193 -30.87 22.87 4.16
CA THR A 193 -29.96 21.73 4.26
C THR A 193 -28.62 22.12 3.67
N GLN A 194 -27.57 22.10 4.50
CA GLN A 194 -26.20 22.25 4.07
C GLN A 194 -25.58 20.85 3.97
N ASN A 195 -25.41 20.37 2.75
CA ASN A 195 -24.67 19.13 2.51
C ASN A 195 -23.18 19.37 2.82
N PRO A 196 -22.43 18.34 3.24
CA PRO A 196 -20.98 18.45 3.30
C PRO A 196 -20.43 18.82 1.92
N GLY A 197 -19.42 19.69 1.91
CA GLY A 197 -18.73 20.07 0.67
C GLY A 197 -18.00 18.85 0.09
N GLY A 198 -18.00 18.73 -1.24
CA GLY A 198 -17.32 17.63 -1.93
C GLY A 198 -15.87 17.51 -1.47
N ASN A 199 -15.47 16.31 -1.06
CA ASN A 199 -14.11 16.07 -0.63
C ASN A 199 -13.25 15.97 -1.89
N ALA A 200 -12.53 17.01 -2.31
CA ALA A 200 -11.48 16.77 -3.30
C ALA A 200 -10.44 15.86 -2.63
N ARG A 201 -10.46 14.57 -2.95
CA ARG A 201 -9.50 13.56 -2.49
C ARG A 201 -8.56 13.19 -3.62
N GLN A 202 -8.03 14.20 -4.30
CA GLN A 202 -7.09 14.00 -5.39
C GLN A 202 -5.70 13.75 -4.82
N GLY A 203 -4.99 12.84 -5.44
CA GLY A 203 -3.69 12.42 -4.97
C GLY A 203 -3.15 11.29 -5.80
N TYR A 204 -2.07 10.71 -5.30
CA TYR A 204 -1.47 9.51 -5.86
C TYR A 204 -0.91 8.65 -4.72
N SER A 205 -0.61 7.39 -5.01
CA SER A 205 -0.04 6.44 -4.05
C SER A 205 1.31 5.93 -4.54
N THR A 206 2.03 5.19 -3.69
CA THR A 206 3.11 4.34 -4.17
C THR A 206 2.57 3.09 -4.87
N PHE A 207 3.39 2.54 -5.77
CA PHE A 207 3.07 1.31 -6.50
C PHE A 207 4.08 0.21 -6.18
N TYR A 208 3.66 -1.04 -6.33
CA TYR A 208 4.47 -2.22 -6.10
C TYR A 208 4.28 -3.21 -7.25
N GLN A 209 5.35 -3.89 -7.62
CA GLN A 209 5.27 -5.05 -8.51
C GLN A 209 4.97 -6.29 -7.68
N PHE A 210 4.27 -7.25 -8.26
CA PHE A 210 3.78 -8.41 -7.53
C PHE A 210 4.92 -9.19 -6.87
N GLY A 211 4.88 -9.36 -5.55
CA GLY A 211 5.89 -10.04 -4.75
C GLY A 211 7.04 -9.17 -4.24
N ARG A 212 7.18 -7.92 -4.68
CA ARG A 212 8.21 -6.99 -4.21
C ARG A 212 7.75 -6.18 -2.99
N LYS A 213 8.71 -5.82 -2.15
CA LYS A 213 8.54 -4.86 -1.03
C LYS A 213 8.79 -3.40 -1.43
N ASP A 214 9.48 -3.19 -2.54
CA ASP A 214 10.03 -1.89 -2.91
C ASP A 214 8.94 -1.00 -3.51
N ALA A 215 8.76 0.18 -2.93
CA ALA A 215 7.79 1.16 -3.40
C ALA A 215 8.32 1.95 -4.60
N PHE A 216 7.50 2.11 -5.63
CA PHE A 216 7.74 3.03 -6.74
C PHE A 216 6.94 4.31 -6.56
N PRO A 217 7.45 5.47 -7.03
CA PRO A 217 6.74 6.72 -6.93
C PRO A 217 5.42 6.67 -7.72
N GLY A 218 4.39 7.35 -7.24
CA GLY A 218 3.14 7.58 -7.96
C GLY A 218 3.16 8.80 -8.88
N THR A 219 4.35 9.32 -9.14
CA THR A 219 4.63 10.52 -9.91
C THR A 219 5.92 10.32 -10.70
N ASP A 220 6.16 11.16 -11.70
CA ASP A 220 7.41 11.19 -12.46
C ASP A 220 8.40 12.22 -11.89
N THR A 221 8.03 12.95 -10.83
CA THR A 221 8.89 13.91 -10.16
C THR A 221 9.46 13.31 -8.87
N THR A 222 10.77 13.08 -8.85
CA THR A 222 11.52 12.62 -7.67
C THR A 222 12.61 13.64 -7.33
N PRO A 223 12.32 14.68 -6.53
CA PRO A 223 13.26 15.78 -6.27
C PRO A 223 14.62 15.34 -5.69
N ASP A 224 14.64 14.31 -4.84
CA ASP A 224 15.88 13.69 -4.36
C ASP A 224 15.87 12.20 -4.75
N GLY A 225 17.00 11.72 -5.29
CA GLY A 225 17.14 10.37 -5.82
C GLY A 225 16.62 10.22 -7.25
N SER A 226 16.28 9.00 -7.67
CA SER A 226 15.81 8.74 -9.03
C SER A 226 14.92 7.51 -9.12
N PHE A 227 14.16 7.40 -10.21
CA PHE A 227 13.37 6.23 -10.53
C PHE A 227 13.47 5.91 -12.03
N THR A 228 13.83 4.67 -12.36
CA THR A 228 14.00 4.20 -13.74
C THR A 228 12.81 3.33 -14.13
N LYS A 229 11.97 3.85 -15.03
CA LYS A 229 10.70 3.23 -15.45
C LYS A 229 10.87 1.94 -16.24
N ASN A 230 11.99 1.77 -16.95
CA ASN A 230 12.18 0.63 -17.83
C ASN A 230 13.65 0.21 -17.85
N VAL A 231 13.93 -0.95 -17.26
CA VAL A 231 15.24 -1.62 -17.33
C VAL A 231 15.15 -2.99 -18.03
N GLY A 232 14.08 -3.21 -18.78
CA GLY A 232 13.82 -4.47 -19.47
C GLY A 232 13.43 -5.63 -18.54
N ASP A 233 13.47 -6.82 -19.11
CA ASP A 233 13.05 -8.09 -18.50
C ASP A 233 14.20 -8.76 -17.74
N ASN A 234 14.54 -8.22 -16.57
CA ASN A 234 15.65 -8.71 -15.74
C ASN A 234 15.24 -8.92 -14.28
N MET A 235 14.01 -9.36 -14.04
CA MET A 235 13.49 -9.54 -12.68
C MET A 235 14.06 -10.80 -12.01
N SER A 236 14.64 -10.61 -10.83
CA SER A 236 15.01 -11.67 -9.89
C SER A 236 14.90 -11.12 -8.46
N ILE A 237 14.86 -11.97 -7.44
CA ILE A 237 14.86 -11.50 -6.04
C ILE A 237 16.06 -10.58 -5.78
N GLN A 238 17.24 -11.01 -6.25
CA GLN A 238 18.49 -10.27 -6.11
C GLN A 238 18.41 -8.88 -6.74
N ASN A 239 17.95 -8.81 -8.00
CA ASN A 239 17.83 -7.55 -8.74
C ASN A 239 16.79 -6.63 -8.10
N GLY A 240 15.66 -7.18 -7.66
CA GLY A 240 14.61 -6.40 -6.96
C GLY A 240 15.11 -5.75 -5.68
N ILE A 241 15.93 -6.46 -4.90
CA ILE A 241 16.53 -5.93 -3.67
C ILE A 241 17.63 -4.90 -3.97
N ARG A 242 18.51 -5.19 -4.95
CA ARG A 242 19.65 -4.31 -5.29
C ARG A 242 19.26 -3.01 -6.00
N HIS A 243 18.09 -2.99 -6.64
CA HIS A 243 17.63 -1.85 -7.44
C HIS A 243 16.17 -1.47 -7.11
N PRO A 244 15.91 -1.00 -5.87
CA PRO A 244 14.58 -0.53 -5.47
C PRO A 244 14.06 0.64 -6.33
N GLU A 245 14.96 1.38 -6.98
CA GLU A 245 14.67 2.48 -7.92
C GLU A 245 14.25 2.04 -9.33
N THR A 246 14.28 0.74 -9.64
CA THR A 246 14.06 0.28 -11.01
C THR A 246 12.77 -0.53 -11.15
N PHE A 247 12.10 -0.29 -12.28
CA PHE A 247 10.92 -1.03 -12.69
C PHE A 247 11.25 -1.97 -13.85
N TYR A 248 11.05 -3.26 -13.61
CA TYR A 248 11.33 -4.32 -14.58
C TYR A 248 10.10 -4.59 -15.43
N THR A 249 10.23 -4.48 -16.75
CA THR A 249 9.10 -4.70 -17.66
C THR A 249 8.80 -6.19 -17.80
N TYR A 250 7.63 -6.50 -18.33
CA TYR A 250 7.19 -7.87 -18.58
C TYR A 250 8.13 -8.62 -19.52
N GLY A 251 8.37 -9.89 -19.20
CA GLY A 251 9.04 -10.86 -20.05
C GLY A 251 9.28 -12.18 -19.30
N ALA A 252 10.20 -13.00 -19.82
CA ALA A 252 10.52 -14.34 -19.35
C ALA A 252 11.00 -14.39 -17.89
N SER A 253 11.70 -13.38 -17.40
CA SER A 253 12.20 -13.38 -16.02
C SER A 253 11.05 -13.47 -14.98
N TRP A 254 9.88 -12.91 -15.29
CA TRP A 254 8.73 -12.93 -14.40
C TRP A 254 8.07 -14.29 -14.21
N TYR A 255 8.04 -15.13 -15.25
CA TYR A 255 7.37 -16.43 -15.20
C TYR A 255 8.31 -17.63 -15.15
N ASN A 256 9.62 -17.42 -15.34
CA ASN A 256 10.65 -18.46 -15.22
C ASN A 256 11.57 -18.28 -13.99
N VAL A 257 11.77 -17.05 -13.49
CA VAL A 257 12.74 -16.76 -12.41
C VAL A 257 12.03 -16.22 -11.16
N TYR A 258 11.16 -15.22 -11.30
CA TYR A 258 10.47 -14.55 -10.20
C TYR A 258 8.98 -14.97 -10.09
N ASN A 259 8.73 -16.27 -10.15
CA ASN A 259 7.41 -16.86 -10.36
C ASN A 259 6.82 -17.55 -9.12
N GLN A 260 7.42 -17.37 -7.93
CA GLN A 260 7.01 -18.07 -6.72
C GLN A 260 5.65 -17.60 -6.19
N TYR A 261 4.91 -18.50 -5.52
CA TYR A 261 3.54 -18.25 -5.06
C TYR A 261 3.45 -17.59 -3.70
N ASN A 262 4.50 -17.74 -2.89
CA ASN A 262 4.48 -17.38 -1.48
C ASN A 262 5.23 -16.08 -1.16
N LEU A 263 5.58 -15.26 -2.17
CA LEU A 263 6.41 -14.06 -1.97
C LEU A 263 5.84 -13.09 -0.93
N TRP A 264 4.51 -12.93 -0.87
CA TRP A 264 3.82 -12.08 0.12
C TRP A 264 3.07 -12.86 1.21
N SER A 265 2.91 -14.18 1.06
CA SER A 265 2.25 -15.04 2.04
C SER A 265 3.02 -16.34 2.19
N MET A 266 3.73 -16.53 3.31
CA MET A 266 4.72 -17.60 3.48
C MET A 266 4.19 -18.99 3.17
N ASP A 267 2.99 -19.29 3.68
CA ASP A 267 2.40 -20.63 3.61
C ASP A 267 1.49 -20.81 2.39
N ASN A 268 1.44 -19.84 1.47
CA ASN A 268 0.63 -19.96 0.26
C ASN A 268 1.23 -20.97 -0.72
N THR A 269 0.51 -22.07 -0.95
CA THR A 269 0.86 -23.10 -1.94
C THR A 269 -0.09 -23.16 -3.12
N VAL A 270 -1.11 -22.29 -3.14
CA VAL A 270 -2.20 -22.33 -4.12
C VAL A 270 -2.21 -21.09 -5.01
N THR A 271 -3.01 -21.18 -6.07
CA THR A 271 -3.34 -20.06 -6.95
C THR A 271 -4.84 -19.77 -6.92
N GLY A 272 -5.23 -18.64 -7.51
CA GLY A 272 -6.62 -18.27 -7.70
C GLY A 272 -7.21 -17.47 -6.54
N TYR A 273 -8.54 -17.43 -6.50
CA TYR A 273 -9.31 -16.59 -5.57
C TYR A 273 -9.77 -17.40 -4.36
N ASN A 274 -9.32 -17.01 -3.17
CA ASN A 274 -9.63 -17.70 -1.92
C ASN A 274 -9.47 -16.76 -0.71
N ASP A 275 -9.91 -17.25 0.45
CA ASP A 275 -9.85 -16.59 1.74
C ASP A 275 -8.79 -17.21 2.66
N ASN A 276 -7.80 -17.93 2.10
CA ASN A 276 -6.74 -18.54 2.91
C ASN A 276 -5.99 -17.45 3.70
N ALA A 277 -5.58 -17.80 4.92
CA ALA A 277 -4.84 -16.90 5.78
C ALA A 277 -3.55 -16.42 5.10
N VAL A 278 -3.27 -15.12 5.21
CA VAL A 278 -2.05 -14.51 4.69
C VAL A 278 -1.01 -14.46 5.80
N VAL A 279 0.12 -15.14 5.61
CA VAL A 279 1.24 -15.14 6.57
C VAL A 279 2.31 -14.18 6.08
N LYS A 280 2.38 -13.00 6.70
CA LYS A 280 3.28 -11.90 6.29
C LYS A 280 4.74 -12.34 6.18
N THR A 281 5.32 -12.18 4.99
CA THR A 281 6.74 -12.45 4.71
C THR A 281 7.62 -11.21 4.91
N ILE A 282 8.93 -11.37 4.72
CA ILE A 282 9.87 -10.25 4.65
C ILE A 282 9.74 -9.39 3.39
N TYR A 283 9.04 -9.85 2.34
CA TYR A 283 8.80 -9.08 1.11
C TYR A 283 7.41 -8.42 1.06
N ASP A 284 6.56 -8.68 2.05
CA ASP A 284 5.28 -7.99 2.20
C ASP A 284 5.54 -6.51 2.53
N PRO A 285 5.05 -5.55 1.71
CA PRO A 285 5.33 -4.11 1.88
C PRO A 285 4.52 -3.46 3.00
N CYS A 286 3.54 -4.15 3.60
CA CYS A 286 2.65 -3.55 4.58
C CYS A 286 3.38 -3.19 5.88
N PRO A 287 2.92 -2.18 6.63
CA PRO A 287 3.45 -1.86 7.95
C PRO A 287 3.30 -3.02 8.96
N ALA A 288 4.02 -2.94 10.08
CA ALA A 288 3.88 -3.91 11.17
C ALA A 288 2.44 -3.96 11.69
N GLY A 289 1.93 -5.16 11.95
CA GLY A 289 0.52 -5.38 12.33
C GLY A 289 -0.44 -5.47 11.15
N PHE A 290 0.08 -5.42 9.91
CA PHE A 290 -0.71 -5.54 8.69
C PHE A 290 -0.02 -6.44 7.66
N HIS A 291 -0.82 -7.08 6.82
CA HIS A 291 -0.37 -7.91 5.70
C HIS A 291 -1.14 -7.59 4.41
N MET A 292 -0.66 -8.12 3.28
CA MET A 292 -1.36 -8.08 2.00
C MET A 292 -2.76 -8.70 2.09
N PRO A 293 -3.78 -8.18 1.40
CA PRO A 293 -5.12 -8.79 1.41
C PRO A 293 -5.14 -10.16 0.73
N ALA A 294 -6.00 -11.06 1.20
CA ALA A 294 -6.30 -12.32 0.51
C ALA A 294 -6.93 -12.06 -0.87
N SER A 295 -6.95 -13.06 -1.76
CA SER A 295 -7.43 -12.88 -3.14
C SER A 295 -8.95 -12.74 -3.27
N ASN A 296 -9.73 -13.11 -2.24
CA ASN A 296 -11.17 -12.80 -2.14
C ASN A 296 -11.48 -11.55 -1.31
N ALA A 297 -10.49 -10.81 -0.81
CA ALA A 297 -10.75 -9.73 0.16
C ALA A 297 -11.67 -8.62 -0.39
N PHE A 298 -11.71 -8.45 -1.71
CA PHE A 298 -12.47 -7.40 -2.38
C PHE A 298 -13.84 -7.86 -2.90
N THR A 299 -14.22 -9.13 -2.78
CA THR A 299 -15.47 -9.65 -3.39
C THR A 299 -16.71 -8.95 -2.85
N GLY A 300 -16.68 -8.38 -1.65
CA GLY A 300 -17.78 -7.55 -1.11
C GLY A 300 -18.02 -6.24 -1.86
N PHE A 301 -17.14 -5.85 -2.79
CA PHE A 301 -17.25 -4.61 -3.57
C PHE A 301 -18.20 -4.72 -4.76
N THR A 302 -18.67 -5.94 -5.07
CA THR A 302 -19.85 -6.16 -5.92
C THR A 302 -20.87 -7.01 -5.17
N THR A 303 -22.16 -6.81 -5.44
CA THR A 303 -23.24 -7.48 -4.67
C THR A 303 -23.30 -8.99 -4.87
N ASN A 304 -22.67 -9.50 -5.93
CA ASN A 304 -22.61 -10.93 -6.27
C ASN A 304 -21.20 -11.52 -6.15
N GLY A 305 -20.21 -10.76 -5.68
CA GLY A 305 -18.83 -11.23 -5.55
C GLY A 305 -18.05 -11.39 -6.86
N GLN A 306 -18.68 -11.13 -8.02
CA GLN A 306 -18.12 -11.39 -9.34
C GLN A 306 -17.64 -10.11 -10.01
N ASN A 307 -16.75 -10.30 -10.98
CA ASN A 307 -16.33 -9.22 -11.89
C ASN A 307 -17.51 -8.70 -12.72
N GLY A 308 -17.63 -7.37 -12.83
CA GLY A 308 -18.73 -6.74 -13.55
C GLY A 308 -20.10 -6.86 -12.85
N GLY A 309 -20.13 -7.37 -11.62
CA GLY A 309 -21.33 -7.36 -10.79
C GLY A 309 -21.77 -5.94 -10.42
N THR A 310 -23.01 -5.81 -9.96
CA THR A 310 -23.54 -4.53 -9.45
C THR A 310 -22.60 -3.97 -8.37
N MET A 311 -22.11 -2.76 -8.57
CA MET A 311 -21.14 -2.12 -7.68
C MET A 311 -21.76 -1.88 -6.30
N ASN A 312 -21.08 -2.33 -5.24
CA ASN A 312 -21.50 -2.11 -3.85
C ASN A 312 -20.86 -0.83 -3.30
N VAL A 313 -21.37 0.33 -3.75
CA VAL A 313 -20.79 1.65 -3.48
C VAL A 313 -21.77 2.60 -2.81
N SER A 314 -21.25 3.66 -2.20
CA SER A 314 -22.01 4.78 -1.65
C SER A 314 -21.55 6.09 -2.28
N GLY A 315 -22.52 6.86 -2.78
CA GLY A 315 -22.24 8.12 -3.48
C GLY A 315 -21.74 7.96 -4.91
N ALA A 316 -21.39 9.08 -5.52
CA ALA A 316 -20.88 9.13 -6.89
C ALA A 316 -19.36 8.85 -6.95
N TRP A 317 -18.87 8.58 -8.15
CA TRP A 317 -17.43 8.49 -8.42
C TRP A 317 -16.76 9.83 -8.12
N ASP A 318 -15.70 9.79 -7.33
CA ASP A 318 -14.93 10.98 -6.96
C ASP A 318 -13.45 10.63 -6.88
N TRP A 319 -12.81 10.51 -8.05
CA TRP A 319 -11.42 10.05 -8.17
C TRP A 319 -11.17 8.68 -7.53
N GLY A 320 -12.23 7.87 -7.43
CA GLY A 320 -12.25 6.59 -6.72
C GLY A 320 -13.66 6.24 -6.28
N TRP A 321 -13.77 5.13 -5.54
CA TRP A 321 -15.03 4.65 -4.98
C TRP A 321 -15.01 4.63 -3.45
N ASN A 322 -16.13 5.01 -2.85
CA ASN A 322 -16.45 4.64 -1.48
C ASN A 322 -17.23 3.31 -1.52
N PHE A 323 -16.55 2.21 -1.25
CA PHE A 323 -17.20 0.89 -1.18
C PHE A 323 -17.94 0.75 0.14
N ASN A 324 -19.14 0.21 0.10
CA ASN A 324 -19.88 -0.16 1.30
C ASN A 324 -19.15 -1.31 2.00
N ASN A 325 -19.11 -1.27 3.34
CA ASN A 325 -18.38 -2.27 4.11
C ASN A 325 -19.09 -3.63 4.19
N LYS A 326 -20.38 -3.72 3.82
CA LYS A 326 -21.18 -4.94 3.79
C LYS A 326 -22.12 -4.90 2.58
N ILE A 327 -22.58 -6.06 2.12
CA ILE A 327 -23.56 -6.14 1.02
C ILE A 327 -24.96 -5.80 1.53
N THR A 328 -25.33 -6.33 2.71
CA THR A 328 -26.63 -6.09 3.34
C THR A 328 -26.47 -5.12 4.50
N SER A 329 -27.31 -4.07 4.51
CA SER A 329 -27.36 -3.06 5.58
C SER A 329 -25.98 -2.48 5.95
N PRO A 330 -25.26 -1.85 5.00
CA PRO A 330 -23.97 -1.25 5.29
C PRO A 330 -24.08 -0.11 6.31
N ASP A 331 -23.10 -0.03 7.19
CA ASP A 331 -23.01 0.97 8.26
C ASP A 331 -21.72 1.80 8.21
N ALA A 332 -20.80 1.48 7.28
CA ALA A 332 -19.61 2.25 7.00
C ALA A 332 -19.19 2.13 5.53
N THR A 333 -18.25 2.98 5.10
CA THR A 333 -17.62 2.90 3.79
C THR A 333 -16.11 2.94 3.90
N VAL A 334 -15.43 2.38 2.89
CA VAL A 334 -13.97 2.45 2.72
C VAL A 334 -13.65 3.07 1.36
N TYR A 335 -12.79 4.08 1.35
CA TYR A 335 -12.43 4.79 0.12
C TYR A 335 -11.21 4.13 -0.56
N PHE A 336 -11.38 3.75 -1.82
CA PHE A 336 -10.32 3.27 -2.69
C PHE A 336 -10.09 4.26 -3.84
N PRO A 337 -8.90 4.89 -3.91
CA PRO A 337 -8.61 5.86 -4.95
C PRO A 337 -8.37 5.19 -6.30
N ALA A 338 -8.78 5.86 -7.37
CA ALA A 338 -8.38 5.57 -8.74
C ALA A 338 -6.91 6.00 -8.95
N SER A 339 -5.99 5.26 -8.34
CA SER A 339 -4.56 5.58 -8.27
C SER A 339 -3.87 5.63 -9.63
N GLY A 340 -4.46 5.06 -10.68
CA GLY A 340 -3.75 4.68 -11.90
C GLY A 340 -2.87 3.46 -11.65
N TYR A 341 -1.87 3.27 -12.51
CA TYR A 341 -0.90 2.18 -12.43
C TYR A 341 0.40 2.51 -13.17
N ARG A 342 1.47 1.76 -12.87
CA ARG A 342 2.65 1.69 -13.74
C ARG A 342 2.52 0.53 -14.72
N ASN A 343 2.60 0.83 -16.01
CA ASN A 343 2.32 -0.12 -17.09
C ASN A 343 3.38 -1.23 -17.16
N SER A 344 2.95 -2.47 -17.30
CA SER A 344 3.84 -3.65 -17.33
C SER A 344 4.84 -3.67 -18.50
N GLY A 345 4.58 -2.95 -19.60
CA GLY A 345 5.42 -2.96 -20.79
C GLY A 345 6.52 -1.91 -20.82
N ASP A 346 6.35 -0.78 -20.10
CA ASP A 346 7.28 0.36 -20.18
C ASP A 346 7.46 1.13 -18.84
N GLY A 347 6.75 0.73 -17.78
CA GLY A 347 6.73 1.38 -16.46
C GLY A 347 6.15 2.80 -16.43
N SER A 348 5.54 3.26 -17.52
CA SER A 348 4.87 4.56 -17.60
C SER A 348 3.71 4.62 -16.61
N LEU A 349 3.55 5.78 -15.96
CA LEU A 349 2.40 6.06 -15.11
C LEU A 349 1.19 6.40 -15.98
N ARG A 350 0.06 5.70 -15.80
CA ARG A 350 -1.14 5.90 -16.61
C ARG A 350 -2.41 5.95 -15.77
N ASN A 351 -3.40 6.68 -16.29
CA ASN A 351 -4.80 6.66 -15.83
C ASN A 351 -5.04 7.05 -14.36
N VAL A 352 -4.19 7.90 -13.80
CA VAL A 352 -4.40 8.50 -12.48
C VAL A 352 -5.73 9.28 -12.49
N GLY A 353 -6.60 9.00 -11.51
CA GLY A 353 -7.95 9.57 -11.40
C GLY A 353 -9.03 8.83 -12.20
N SER A 354 -8.67 7.82 -13.01
CA SER A 354 -9.62 7.10 -13.88
C SER A 354 -9.69 5.60 -13.63
N PHE A 355 -8.57 4.97 -13.26
CA PHE A 355 -8.49 3.53 -12.99
C PHE A 355 -7.93 3.29 -11.58
N GLY A 356 -8.52 2.35 -10.85
CA GLY A 356 -7.96 1.84 -9.60
C GLY A 356 -7.55 0.38 -9.73
N PHE A 357 -6.41 0.03 -9.14
CA PHE A 357 -5.91 -1.33 -9.06
C PHE A 357 -5.30 -1.60 -7.69
N CYS A 358 -5.62 -2.73 -7.06
CA CYS A 358 -5.00 -3.12 -5.79
C CYS A 358 -4.57 -4.58 -5.84
N TRP A 359 -3.32 -4.86 -5.45
CA TRP A 359 -2.82 -6.23 -5.39
C TRP A 359 -3.42 -7.03 -4.22
N SER A 360 -3.54 -8.34 -4.42
CA SER A 360 -3.73 -9.35 -3.37
C SER A 360 -2.46 -10.20 -3.19
N ALA A 361 -2.37 -10.94 -2.08
CA ALA A 361 -1.20 -11.74 -1.72
C ALA A 361 -0.97 -12.97 -2.62
N VAL A 362 -2.03 -13.53 -3.21
CA VAL A 362 -2.04 -14.81 -3.93
C VAL A 362 -1.98 -14.57 -5.44
N PRO A 363 -1.18 -15.33 -6.21
CA PRO A 363 -1.18 -15.24 -7.67
C PRO A 363 -2.35 -16.02 -8.29
N LEU A 364 -2.74 -15.65 -9.51
CA LEU A 364 -3.63 -16.47 -10.34
C LEU A 364 -2.85 -17.57 -11.08
N SER A 365 -1.60 -17.28 -11.46
CA SER A 365 -0.69 -18.23 -12.09
C SER A 365 0.77 -17.76 -11.94
N THR A 366 1.72 -18.47 -12.56
CA THR A 366 3.11 -18.00 -12.64
C THR A 366 3.25 -16.65 -13.36
N ILE A 367 2.28 -16.27 -14.20
CA ILE A 367 2.30 -15.05 -15.03
C ILE A 367 1.49 -13.92 -14.39
N TYR A 368 0.39 -14.24 -13.72
CA TYR A 368 -0.62 -13.27 -13.27
C TYR A 368 -0.76 -13.24 -11.75
N GLY A 369 -0.82 -12.04 -11.18
CA GLY A 369 -1.21 -11.78 -9.80
C GLY A 369 -2.73 -11.54 -9.67
N CYS A 370 -3.35 -11.95 -8.57
CA CYS A 370 -4.73 -11.57 -8.25
C CYS A 370 -4.79 -10.11 -7.79
N SER A 371 -5.84 -9.40 -8.19
CA SER A 371 -6.00 -7.97 -7.91
C SER A 371 -7.47 -7.57 -7.90
N LEU A 372 -7.77 -6.42 -7.29
CA LEU A 372 -8.94 -5.63 -7.59
C LEU A 372 -8.64 -4.71 -8.79
N SER A 373 -9.61 -4.51 -9.68
CA SER A 373 -9.63 -3.36 -10.60
C SER A 373 -10.98 -2.66 -10.60
N PHE A 374 -11.00 -1.36 -10.85
CA PHE A 374 -12.24 -0.58 -10.96
C PHE A 374 -12.06 0.70 -11.77
N VAL A 375 -13.18 1.15 -12.33
CA VAL A 375 -13.37 2.43 -13.04
C VAL A 375 -14.72 3.02 -12.60
N SER A 376 -15.05 4.23 -13.06
CA SER A 376 -16.33 4.88 -12.75
C SER A 376 -17.57 4.10 -13.23
N GLY A 377 -17.41 3.18 -14.19
CA GLY A 377 -18.50 2.36 -14.73
C GLY A 377 -18.50 0.89 -14.31
N GLY A 378 -17.54 0.42 -13.52
CA GLY A 378 -17.46 -1.00 -13.20
C GLY A 378 -16.37 -1.38 -12.21
N VAL A 379 -16.55 -2.52 -11.57
CA VAL A 379 -15.66 -3.09 -10.54
C VAL A 379 -15.43 -4.57 -10.84
N ALA A 380 -14.18 -5.00 -10.72
CA ALA A 380 -13.74 -6.37 -10.86
C ALA A 380 -12.95 -6.79 -9.62
N PRO A 381 -13.62 -7.34 -8.58
CA PRO A 381 -12.96 -7.68 -7.33
C PRO A 381 -12.05 -8.92 -7.43
N GLN A 382 -12.24 -9.74 -8.45
CA GLN A 382 -11.44 -10.92 -8.79
C GLN A 382 -10.74 -10.70 -10.14
N ASN A 383 -10.10 -9.54 -10.29
CA ASN A 383 -9.29 -9.24 -11.47
C ASN A 383 -7.93 -9.95 -11.38
N SER A 384 -7.26 -10.08 -12.51
CA SER A 384 -5.84 -10.46 -12.53
C SER A 384 -5.05 -9.61 -13.51
N TYR A 385 -3.75 -9.49 -13.27
CA TYR A 385 -2.87 -8.75 -14.16
C TYR A 385 -1.45 -9.29 -14.10
N ARG A 386 -0.65 -8.98 -15.12
CA ARG A 386 0.76 -9.40 -15.19
C ARG A 386 1.49 -8.97 -13.92
N ARG A 387 2.28 -9.88 -13.35
CA ARG A 387 3.03 -9.65 -12.10
C ARG A 387 3.96 -8.43 -12.15
N SER A 388 4.40 -8.03 -13.35
CA SER A 388 5.22 -6.86 -13.60
C SER A 388 4.48 -5.53 -13.56
N GLY A 389 3.14 -5.51 -13.47
CA GLY A 389 2.38 -4.27 -13.29
C GLY A 389 2.68 -3.62 -11.93
N GLY A 390 2.69 -2.28 -11.88
CA GLY A 390 2.80 -1.55 -10.62
C GLY A 390 1.43 -1.10 -10.13
N PHE A 391 0.91 -1.73 -9.07
CA PHE A 391 -0.38 -1.40 -8.46
C PHE A 391 -0.23 -1.05 -6.98
N VAL A 392 -1.28 -0.44 -6.42
CA VAL A 392 -1.26 -0.06 -5.01
C VAL A 392 -1.45 -1.27 -4.11
N VAL A 393 -1.16 -1.06 -2.83
CA VAL A 393 -1.41 -2.01 -1.76
C VAL A 393 -2.38 -1.38 -0.77
N ARG A 394 -3.41 -2.14 -0.39
CA ARG A 394 -4.33 -1.78 0.69
C ARG A 394 -4.15 -2.78 1.85
N PRO A 395 -3.33 -2.44 2.85
CA PRO A 395 -3.05 -3.36 3.95
C PRO A 395 -4.30 -3.76 4.73
N VAL A 396 -4.32 -5.01 5.20
CA VAL A 396 -5.31 -5.58 6.12
C VAL A 396 -4.63 -5.90 7.44
N SER A 397 -5.28 -5.65 8.59
CA SER A 397 -4.68 -5.98 9.89
C SER A 397 -4.47 -7.50 10.07
N GLU A 398 -3.34 -7.87 10.66
CA GLU A 398 -3.00 -9.27 11.03
C GLU A 398 -3.97 -9.92 12.03
#